data_AF-A0A940HU63-F1
#
_entry.id   AF-A0A940HU63-F1
#
_cell.length_a   1.000
_cell.length_b   1.000
_cell.length_c   1.000
_cell.angle_alpha   90.00
_cell.angle_beta   90.00
_cell.angle_gamma   90.00
#
_symmetry.space_group_name_H-M   'P 1'
#
loop_
_entity.id
_entity.type
_entity.pdbx_description
1 polymer ?
#
loop_
_entity_poly.entity_id
_entity_poly.type
_entity_poly.pdbx_seq_one_letter_code
_entity_poly.pdbx_strand_id
1 'polypeptide(L)'
;MMHKRNYSFLPALAFASLLIGGCTNNTETAKDEKKQLSLDSVSFTTEEAPEWSRLFKRTTGWFGGDGIFAVTRDGRENPNAAAGSETIIWFSDTMLGEIGPDGKLKPGYEMIHNSISVLKGAEPDSNRINFYWPKEGGKNKSLFTPNTPGTGADEYYWMGDGFVNQAKNNDLYIFGYRIKDTHDGAPFPFKEMGNTLVVLPGGSQPPFSSQRQVDIPFFLGKSVDSTGSFGAGIYVNTKEAGAADPDGFVYIYGIRGQKKELMVARVGPAVIEDFAQWEFYDGNGWTKG
;
A
#
# COMPACT_ATOMS: atom_id res chain seq x y z
N MET A 1 29.35 -84.62 -51.24
CA MET A 1 28.00 -84.03 -51.12
C MET A 1 28.12 -82.56 -51.48
N MET A 2 28.03 -82.10 -52.75
CA MET A 2 26.86 -82.15 -53.65
C MET A 2 25.58 -81.69 -52.93
N HIS A 3 24.75 -80.78 -53.41
CA HIS A 3 24.78 -79.80 -54.50
C HIS A 3 23.49 -78.96 -54.35
N LYS A 4 23.46 -77.80 -54.99
CA LYS A 4 22.29 -76.92 -55.18
C LYS A 4 21.02 -77.67 -55.65
N ARG A 5 19.83 -77.13 -55.37
CA ARG A 5 18.84 -76.80 -56.42
C ARG A 5 17.64 -75.96 -55.94
N ASN A 6 17.38 -74.90 -56.71
CA ASN A 6 16.14 -74.15 -56.82
C ASN A 6 15.04 -75.00 -57.47
N TYR A 7 13.76 -74.71 -57.17
CA TYR A 7 12.69 -74.59 -58.18
C TYR A 7 11.62 -73.59 -57.71
N SER A 8 11.34 -72.63 -58.60
CA SER A 8 10.22 -71.69 -58.60
C SER A 8 8.93 -72.37 -59.09
N PHE A 9 7.75 -71.90 -58.69
CA PHE A 9 6.61 -71.54 -59.58
C PHE A 9 5.45 -70.89 -58.77
N LEU A 10 5.04 -69.70 -59.21
CA LEU A 10 3.88 -68.85 -58.85
C LEU A 10 2.55 -69.42 -59.45
N PRO A 11 1.34 -68.80 -59.36
CA PRO A 11 0.90 -67.48 -58.81
C PRO A 11 -0.47 -67.47 -58.05
N ALA A 12 -0.85 -66.31 -57.48
CA ALA A 12 -2.16 -65.61 -57.63
C ALA A 12 -2.42 -64.68 -56.41
N LEU A 13 -2.17 -63.36 -56.52
CA LEU A 13 -3.08 -62.28 -56.94
C LEU A 13 -4.07 -61.78 -55.88
N ALA A 14 -3.84 -60.55 -55.37
CA ALA A 14 -4.79 -59.41 -55.28
C ALA A 14 -4.16 -58.30 -54.39
N PHE A 15 -3.56 -57.26 -55.01
CA PHE A 15 -4.10 -55.89 -55.19
C PHE A 15 -4.24 -55.05 -53.89
N ALA A 16 -3.28 -54.15 -53.65
CA ALA A 16 -3.40 -52.67 -53.66
C ALA A 16 -3.77 -52.09 -52.28
N SER A 17 -3.23 -50.98 -51.78
CA SER A 17 -2.64 -49.79 -52.39
C SER A 17 -1.76 -49.03 -51.37
N LEU A 18 -0.73 -48.33 -51.87
CA LEU A 18 0.00 -47.28 -51.15
C LEU A 18 -0.92 -46.10 -50.80
N LEU A 19 -0.74 -45.52 -49.61
CA LEU A 19 -0.82 -44.07 -49.42
C LEU A 19 0.27 -43.62 -48.43
N ILE A 20 1.20 -42.81 -48.94
CA ILE A 20 2.11 -41.96 -48.18
C ILE A 20 1.41 -40.59 -48.05
N GLY A 21 1.42 -40.05 -46.83
CA GLY A 21 1.01 -38.69 -46.48
C GLY A 21 0.83 -38.65 -44.97
N GLY A 22 1.29 -37.71 -44.18
CA GLY A 22 1.87 -36.38 -44.36
C GLY A 22 1.81 -35.76 -42.96
N CYS A 23 2.79 -34.95 -42.59
CA CYS A 23 2.98 -34.38 -41.25
C CYS A 23 1.71 -33.77 -40.63
N THR A 24 1.56 -33.89 -39.30
CA THR A 24 1.03 -32.79 -38.48
C THR A 24 1.52 -32.93 -37.04
N ASN A 25 2.20 -31.89 -36.58
CA ASN A 25 2.65 -31.69 -35.21
C ASN A 25 1.44 -31.57 -34.28
N ASN A 26 1.26 -32.50 -33.35
CA ASN A 26 0.46 -32.27 -32.15
C ASN A 26 1.37 -31.76 -31.04
N THR A 27 1.73 -30.48 -31.12
CA THR A 27 2.03 -29.71 -29.91
C THR A 27 0.73 -29.63 -29.13
N GLU A 28 0.60 -30.46 -28.09
CA GLU A 28 -0.39 -30.24 -27.04
C GLU A 28 -0.02 -28.94 -26.33
N THR A 29 -0.59 -27.83 -26.80
CA THR A 29 -0.69 -26.63 -26.00
C THR A 29 -1.61 -26.94 -24.83
N ALA A 30 -1.02 -27.15 -23.66
CA ALA A 30 -1.73 -27.09 -22.40
C ALA A 30 -2.45 -25.73 -22.36
N LYS A 31 -3.76 -25.75 -22.57
CA LYS A 31 -4.61 -24.61 -22.26
C LYS A 31 -4.59 -24.47 -20.75
N ASP A 32 -3.83 -23.51 -20.26
CA ASP A 32 -4.05 -22.96 -18.92
C ASP A 32 -5.47 -22.38 -18.90
N GLU A 33 -6.43 -23.20 -18.50
CA GLU A 33 -7.72 -22.71 -18.05
C GLU A 33 -7.45 -21.88 -16.80
N LYS A 34 -7.29 -20.57 -16.98
CA LYS A 34 -7.41 -19.61 -15.88
C LYS A 34 -8.77 -19.84 -15.25
N LYS A 35 -8.80 -20.61 -14.15
CA LYS A 35 -10.00 -20.83 -13.34
C LYS A 35 -10.47 -19.45 -12.90
N GLN A 36 -11.51 -18.94 -13.57
CA GLN A 36 -12.11 -17.67 -13.26
C GLN A 36 -12.66 -17.78 -11.84
N LEU A 37 -11.98 -17.16 -10.88
CA LEU A 37 -12.45 -17.06 -9.50
C LEU A 37 -13.78 -16.31 -9.56
N SER A 38 -14.89 -17.03 -9.33
CA SER A 38 -16.20 -16.39 -9.16
C SER A 38 -16.27 -15.81 -7.75
N LEU A 39 -16.83 -14.62 -7.59
CA LEU A 39 -17.18 -14.10 -6.26
C LEU A 39 -18.13 -15.05 -5.52
N ASP A 40 -18.93 -15.85 -6.25
CA ASP A 40 -19.80 -16.89 -5.70
C ASP A 40 -19.02 -18.08 -5.12
N SER A 41 -17.72 -18.18 -5.40
CA SER A 41 -16.84 -19.24 -4.89
C SER A 41 -16.06 -18.84 -3.63
N VAL A 42 -16.14 -17.58 -3.20
CA VAL A 42 -15.50 -17.08 -1.99
C VAL A 42 -16.52 -17.07 -0.86
N SER A 43 -16.39 -18.01 0.07
CA SER A 43 -17.18 -18.00 1.32
C SER A 43 -16.38 -17.29 2.41
N PHE A 44 -16.95 -16.24 3.00
CA PHE A 44 -16.36 -15.53 4.13
C PHE A 44 -17.46 -15.18 5.14
N THR A 45 -17.05 -14.93 6.38
CA THR A 45 -17.89 -14.38 7.44
C THR A 45 -17.32 -13.04 7.88
N THR A 46 -18.16 -12.17 8.41
CA THR A 46 -17.75 -10.91 9.02
C THR A 46 -18.29 -10.85 10.44
N GLU A 47 -17.50 -10.29 11.35
CA GLU A 47 -17.91 -10.02 12.72
C GLU A 47 -17.36 -8.66 13.17
N GLU A 48 -18.01 -8.06 14.15
CA GLU A 48 -17.46 -6.87 14.79
C GLU A 48 -16.24 -7.25 15.64
N ALA A 49 -15.25 -6.36 15.69
CA ALA A 49 -14.07 -6.47 16.56
C ALA A 49 -14.17 -5.45 17.71
N PRO A 50 -15.07 -5.66 18.71
CA PRO A 50 -15.42 -4.65 19.71
C PRO A 50 -14.25 -4.22 20.58
N GLU A 51 -13.24 -5.07 20.75
CA GLU A 51 -11.98 -4.76 21.43
C GLU A 51 -11.18 -3.66 20.74
N TRP A 52 -11.12 -3.64 19.41
CA TRP A 52 -10.51 -2.56 18.64
C TRP A 52 -11.36 -1.30 18.69
N SER A 53 -12.68 -1.42 18.60
CA SER A 53 -13.60 -0.29 18.78
C SER A 53 -13.43 0.38 20.15
N ARG A 54 -13.23 -0.40 21.22
CA ARG A 54 -12.97 0.14 22.57
C ARG A 54 -11.63 0.85 22.67
N LEU A 55 -10.60 0.40 21.96
CA LEU A 55 -9.26 1.01 21.97
C LEU A 55 -9.29 2.48 21.57
N PHE A 56 -10.11 2.81 20.56
CA PHE A 56 -10.26 4.16 20.00
C PHE A 56 -11.44 4.94 20.59
N LYS A 57 -12.35 4.31 21.34
CA LYS A 57 -13.45 5.01 22.02
C LYS A 57 -12.96 5.70 23.30
N ARG A 58 -12.43 6.91 23.14
CA ARG A 58 -11.82 7.71 24.22
C ARG A 58 -12.65 8.97 24.48
N THR A 59 -12.55 9.52 25.69
CA THR A 59 -13.33 10.71 26.10
C THR A 59 -12.45 11.89 26.57
N THR A 60 -11.13 11.75 26.52
CA THR A 60 -10.20 12.80 26.96
C THR A 60 -8.89 12.74 26.16
N GLY A 61 -8.37 13.90 25.77
CA GLY A 61 -7.18 14.00 24.91
C GLY A 61 -7.57 13.67 23.47
N TRP A 62 -6.87 12.73 22.84
CA TRP A 62 -7.29 12.16 21.56
C TRP A 62 -8.62 11.41 21.74
N PHE A 63 -9.62 11.73 20.93
CA PHE A 63 -10.92 11.05 20.95
C PHE A 63 -11.48 10.69 19.56
N GLY A 64 -10.77 11.01 18.50
CA GLY A 64 -11.12 10.60 17.15
C GLY A 64 -10.05 11.00 16.15
N GLY A 65 -10.00 10.28 15.04
CA GLY A 65 -9.17 10.62 13.90
C GLY A 65 -9.73 9.99 12.64
N ASP A 66 -9.44 10.59 11.50
CA ASP A 66 -9.64 9.98 10.20
C ASP A 66 -8.30 9.55 9.56
N GLY A 67 -8.37 9.02 8.34
CA GLY A 67 -7.41 8.01 7.92
C GLY A 67 -7.42 6.83 8.92
N ILE A 68 -6.48 5.91 8.77
CA ILE A 68 -5.95 5.04 9.84
C ILE A 68 -5.07 4.03 9.12
N PHE A 69 -3.77 4.22 9.23
CA PHE A 69 -2.79 3.31 8.66
C PHE A 69 -1.87 2.84 9.77
N ALA A 70 -1.36 1.63 9.63
CA ALA A 70 -0.58 0.99 10.65
C ALA A 70 0.52 0.14 10.04
N VAL A 71 1.69 0.17 10.67
CA VAL A 71 2.80 -0.72 10.35
C VAL A 71 3.39 -1.27 11.63
N THR A 72 4.04 -2.42 11.54
CA THR A 72 4.94 -2.85 12.61
C THR A 72 6.26 -2.10 12.50
N ARG A 73 6.88 -1.81 13.63
CA ARG A 73 8.14 -1.04 13.69
C ARG A 73 9.31 -1.72 12.98
N ASP A 74 9.27 -3.04 12.83
CA ASP A 74 10.25 -3.85 12.11
C ASP A 74 9.88 -4.10 10.63
N GLY A 75 8.72 -3.62 10.19
CA GLY A 75 8.27 -3.70 8.79
C GLY A 75 7.85 -5.09 8.33
N ARG A 76 7.53 -5.97 9.27
CA ARG A 76 6.98 -7.30 9.00
C ARG A 76 5.48 -7.26 9.23
N GLU A 77 4.70 -7.64 8.23
CA GLU A 77 3.23 -7.53 8.30
C GLU A 77 2.52 -8.86 8.02
N ASN A 78 3.28 -9.95 8.05
CA ASN A 78 2.72 -11.29 8.07
C ASN A 78 1.91 -11.53 9.37
N PRO A 79 0.95 -12.48 9.36
CA PRO A 79 0.15 -12.78 10.54
C PRO A 79 1.02 -12.98 11.79
N ASN A 80 0.63 -12.34 12.90
CA ASN A 80 1.34 -12.32 14.19
C ASN A 80 2.67 -11.55 14.23
N ALA A 81 3.07 -10.83 13.18
CA ALA A 81 4.34 -10.08 13.19
C ALA A 81 4.43 -9.05 14.33
N ALA A 82 3.31 -8.42 14.68
CA ALA A 82 3.26 -7.45 15.78
C ALA A 82 3.47 -8.06 17.17
N ALA A 83 3.43 -9.39 17.35
CA ALA A 83 3.53 -10.02 18.67
C ALA A 83 4.86 -9.72 19.40
N GLY A 84 5.96 -9.54 18.65
CA GLY A 84 7.28 -9.17 19.17
C GLY A 84 7.69 -7.73 18.90
N SER A 85 6.78 -6.89 18.39
CA SER A 85 7.08 -5.56 17.85
C SER A 85 6.14 -4.50 18.45
N GLU A 86 6.28 -3.27 17.99
CA GLU A 86 5.33 -2.20 18.23
C GLU A 86 4.58 -1.89 16.95
N THR A 87 3.28 -1.67 17.04
CA THR A 87 2.46 -1.18 15.94
C THR A 87 2.42 0.34 16.03
N ILE A 88 2.88 1.01 14.97
CA ILE A 88 2.79 2.45 14.81
C ILE A 88 1.54 2.71 13.97
N ILE A 89 0.61 3.50 14.48
CA ILE A 89 -0.66 3.82 13.81
C ILE A 89 -0.74 5.33 13.66
N TRP A 90 -0.91 5.85 12.44
CA TRP A 90 -1.07 7.28 12.22
C TRP A 90 -2.44 7.62 11.66
N PHE A 91 -2.82 8.86 11.93
CA PHE A 91 -4.12 9.45 11.63
C PHE A 91 -3.92 10.76 10.88
N SER A 92 -4.90 11.11 10.07
CA SER A 92 -5.08 12.43 9.47
C SER A 92 -5.82 13.35 10.45
N ASP A 93 -6.83 14.09 10.02
CA ASP A 93 -7.57 15.03 10.88
C ASP A 93 -7.99 14.34 12.18
N THR A 94 -7.48 14.89 13.28
CA THR A 94 -7.50 14.31 14.62
C THR A 94 -8.20 15.26 15.56
N MET A 95 -9.18 14.73 16.28
CA MET A 95 -9.98 15.44 17.26
C MET A 95 -9.38 15.30 18.67
N LEU A 96 -9.11 16.44 19.30
CA LEU A 96 -8.56 16.56 20.64
C LEU A 96 -9.53 17.32 21.55
N GLY A 97 -9.74 16.85 22.79
CA GLY A 97 -10.63 17.52 23.73
C GLY A 97 -11.20 16.60 24.80
N GLU A 98 -12.40 16.91 25.28
CA GLU A 98 -13.11 16.15 26.30
C GLU A 98 -14.57 15.89 25.89
N ILE A 99 -15.04 14.66 26.09
CA ILE A 99 -16.44 14.25 25.95
C ILE A 99 -17.01 14.09 27.34
N GLY A 100 -18.08 14.83 27.65
CA GLY A 100 -18.77 14.78 28.93
C GLY A 100 -19.50 13.46 29.17
N PRO A 101 -19.89 13.16 30.42
CA PRO A 101 -20.68 11.97 30.75
C PRO A 101 -22.04 11.90 30.05
N ASP A 102 -22.56 13.03 29.58
CA ASP A 102 -23.78 13.14 28.77
C ASP A 102 -23.55 12.85 27.27
N GLY A 103 -22.33 12.47 26.89
CA GLY A 103 -21.94 12.16 25.52
C GLY A 103 -21.67 13.40 24.66
N LYS A 104 -21.64 14.61 25.23
CA LYS A 104 -21.44 15.85 24.47
C LYS A 104 -19.99 16.31 24.51
N LEU A 105 -19.54 16.93 23.42
CA LEU A 105 -18.25 17.60 23.36
C LEU A 105 -18.23 18.80 24.30
N LYS A 106 -17.21 18.89 25.15
CA LYS A 106 -16.98 20.07 25.97
C LYS A 106 -16.34 21.19 25.14
N PRO A 107 -16.58 22.48 25.49
CA PRO A 107 -15.91 23.60 24.85
C PRO A 107 -14.39 23.49 24.90
N GLY A 108 -13.72 23.97 23.85
CA GLY A 108 -12.25 23.92 23.74
C GLY A 108 -11.70 22.65 23.09
N TYR A 109 -12.53 21.85 22.41
CA TYR A 109 -12.04 20.83 21.51
C TYR A 109 -11.38 21.47 20.27
N GLU A 110 -10.39 20.78 19.72
CA GLU A 110 -9.59 21.23 18.59
C GLU A 110 -9.45 20.10 17.56
N MET A 111 -9.26 20.47 16.29
CA MET A 111 -8.90 19.55 15.23
C MET A 111 -7.49 19.90 14.74
N ILE A 112 -6.56 18.95 14.82
CA ILE A 112 -5.23 19.04 14.20
C ILE A 112 -5.21 18.09 13.00
N HIS A 113 -4.25 18.25 12.08
CA HIS A 113 -4.29 17.55 10.78
C HIS A 113 -3.66 16.16 10.76
N ASN A 114 -2.93 15.78 11.80
CA ASN A 114 -2.42 14.43 11.97
C ASN A 114 -1.90 14.21 13.38
N SER A 115 -1.94 12.95 13.78
CA SER A 115 -1.39 12.45 15.02
C SER A 115 -0.90 11.01 14.82
N ILE A 116 -0.24 10.47 15.84
CA ILE A 116 0.18 9.07 15.82
C ILE A 116 -0.16 8.41 17.15
N SER A 117 -0.27 7.09 17.12
CA SER A 117 -0.26 6.26 18.31
C SER A 117 0.76 5.13 18.16
N VAL A 118 1.28 4.69 19.30
CA VAL A 118 2.18 3.53 19.38
C VAL A 118 1.50 2.53 20.29
N LEU A 119 1.14 1.38 19.73
CA LEU A 119 0.63 0.21 20.43
C LEU A 119 1.77 -0.79 20.62
N LYS A 120 2.05 -1.19 21.85
CA LYS A 120 3.03 -2.25 22.11
C LYS A 120 2.38 -3.61 21.87
N GLY A 121 2.92 -4.42 20.96
CA GLY A 121 2.37 -5.72 20.61
C GLY A 121 1.21 -5.66 19.62
N ALA A 122 0.60 -6.83 19.36
CA ALA A 122 -0.52 -6.98 18.42
C ALA A 122 -1.92 -6.80 19.03
N GLU A 123 -2.02 -6.84 20.36
CA GLU A 123 -3.32 -6.91 21.06
C GLU A 123 -3.90 -5.52 21.34
N PRO A 124 -5.23 -5.33 21.17
CA PRO A 124 -5.92 -4.06 21.44
C PRO A 124 -6.09 -3.79 22.94
N ASP A 125 -4.98 -3.50 23.62
CA ASP A 125 -4.92 -3.18 25.04
C ASP A 125 -4.76 -1.67 25.27
N SER A 126 -5.75 -1.06 25.92
CA SER A 126 -5.77 0.36 26.23
C SER A 126 -4.63 0.82 27.16
N ASN A 127 -4.01 -0.10 27.91
CA ASN A 127 -2.84 0.20 28.74
C ASN A 127 -1.51 0.15 27.96
N ARG A 128 -1.54 -0.33 26.72
CA ARG A 128 -0.36 -0.53 25.87
C ARG A 128 -0.32 0.39 24.66
N ILE A 129 -1.32 1.24 24.48
CA ILE A 129 -1.37 2.27 23.45
C ILE A 129 -1.16 3.67 24.04
N ASN A 130 -0.36 4.47 23.36
CA ASN A 130 -0.19 5.89 23.66
C ASN A 130 -0.43 6.72 22.40
N PHE A 131 -1.07 7.87 22.54
CA PHE A 131 -1.36 8.82 21.46
C PHE A 131 -0.45 10.03 21.61
N TYR A 132 0.10 10.52 20.50
CA TYR A 132 1.13 11.54 20.48
C TYR A 132 0.80 12.62 19.46
N TRP A 133 0.94 13.86 19.93
CA TRP A 133 0.93 15.08 19.14
C TRP A 133 1.76 16.14 19.88
N PRO A 134 2.45 17.03 19.17
CA PRO A 134 3.22 18.09 19.79
C PRO A 134 2.32 19.16 20.43
N LYS A 135 2.85 19.81 21.48
CA LYS A 135 2.29 21.02 22.06
C LYS A 135 3.32 22.14 22.04
N GLU A 136 2.97 23.27 21.46
CA GLU A 136 3.83 24.45 21.35
C GLU A 136 3.12 25.67 21.92
N GLY A 137 3.75 26.33 22.89
CA GLY A 137 3.12 27.48 23.58
C GLY A 137 1.76 27.14 24.21
N GLY A 138 1.54 25.89 24.61
CA GLY A 138 0.28 25.40 25.18
C GLY A 138 -0.79 25.00 24.15
N LYS A 139 -0.56 25.20 22.84
CA LYS A 139 -1.50 24.82 21.77
C LYS A 139 -1.16 23.45 21.19
N ASN A 140 -2.17 22.66 20.86
CA ASN A 140 -1.96 21.41 20.13
C ASN A 140 -1.52 21.71 18.70
N LYS A 141 -0.62 20.87 18.18
CA LYS A 141 -0.08 20.99 16.82
C LYS A 141 -0.14 19.63 16.13
N SER A 142 -0.29 19.64 14.81
CA SER A 142 -0.12 18.46 13.97
C SER A 142 1.30 17.91 14.13
N LEU A 143 1.44 16.60 14.14
CA LEU A 143 2.75 15.94 14.25
C LEU A 143 3.64 16.21 13.04
N PHE A 144 3.04 16.27 11.86
CA PHE A 144 3.64 16.56 10.57
C PHE A 144 2.97 17.79 9.96
N THR A 145 3.78 18.76 9.56
CA THR A 145 3.35 19.92 8.79
C THR A 145 4.16 19.95 7.50
N PRO A 146 3.54 20.19 6.32
CA PRO A 146 4.27 20.29 5.06
C PRO A 146 5.38 21.34 5.13
N ASN A 147 6.59 20.94 4.75
CA ASN A 147 7.78 21.79 4.74
C ASN A 147 8.77 21.36 3.66
N THR A 148 8.27 21.08 2.46
CA THR A 148 9.07 20.79 1.27
C THR A 148 9.13 21.99 0.33
N PRO A 149 10.08 22.05 -0.62
CA PRO A 149 10.13 23.14 -1.61
C PRO A 149 8.85 23.33 -2.41
N GLY A 150 8.07 22.26 -2.66
CA GLY A 150 6.78 22.34 -3.35
C GLY A 150 5.61 22.80 -2.47
N THR A 151 5.81 23.01 -1.17
CA THR A 151 4.73 23.33 -0.22
C THR A 151 4.25 24.77 -0.41
N GLY A 152 2.94 24.93 -0.63
CA GLY A 152 2.29 26.23 -0.67
C GLY A 152 1.86 26.73 0.71
N ALA A 153 1.44 28.01 0.76
CA ALA A 153 0.89 28.60 1.97
C ALA A 153 -0.43 27.92 2.37
N ASP A 154 -0.60 27.73 3.67
CA ASP A 154 -1.80 27.15 4.30
C ASP A 154 -2.10 25.70 3.88
N GLU A 155 -1.08 24.96 3.43
CA GLU A 155 -1.18 23.53 3.16
C GLU A 155 -0.99 22.70 4.45
N TYR A 156 -1.78 21.65 4.59
CA TYR A 156 -1.67 20.65 5.66
C TYR A 156 -1.57 19.24 5.06
N TYR A 157 -1.27 18.23 5.90
CA TYR A 157 -1.24 16.84 5.44
C TYR A 157 -2.53 16.11 5.79
N TRP A 158 -3.11 15.44 4.80
CA TRP A 158 -3.76 14.16 5.04
C TRP A 158 -2.75 13.05 4.79
N MET A 159 -2.72 12.05 5.67
CA MET A 159 -1.80 10.94 5.62
C MET A 159 -2.35 9.82 4.73
N GLY A 160 -1.49 9.27 3.89
CA GLY A 160 -1.69 8.01 3.19
C GLY A 160 -1.01 6.86 3.92
N ASP A 161 -0.91 5.73 3.22
CA ASP A 161 -0.24 4.54 3.69
C ASP A 161 1.29 4.74 3.76
N GLY A 162 2.01 3.75 4.28
CA GLY A 162 3.43 3.83 4.52
C GLY A 162 4.06 2.46 4.72
N PHE A 163 5.37 2.45 4.90
CA PHE A 163 6.10 1.22 5.19
C PHE A 163 7.42 1.50 5.91
N VAL A 164 7.85 0.53 6.72
CA VAL A 164 9.21 0.50 7.25
C VAL A 164 10.14 -0.09 6.21
N ASN A 165 11.18 0.66 5.84
CA ASN A 165 12.10 0.29 4.78
C ASN A 165 13.37 -0.34 5.35
N GLN A 166 13.47 -1.67 5.33
CA GLN A 166 14.64 -2.38 5.84
C GLN A 166 15.93 -2.10 5.05
N ALA A 167 15.82 -1.69 3.78
CA ALA A 167 16.98 -1.29 2.97
C ALA A 167 17.50 0.13 3.33
N LYS A 168 16.77 0.87 4.15
CA LYS A 168 17.07 2.23 4.61
C LYS A 168 17.08 2.29 6.13
N ASN A 169 17.81 1.39 6.79
CA ASN A 169 17.96 1.36 8.25
C ASN A 169 16.65 1.30 9.05
N ASN A 170 15.60 0.67 8.49
CA ASN A 170 14.25 0.66 9.06
C ASN A 170 13.63 2.06 9.19
N ASP A 171 14.02 3.01 8.34
CA ASP A 171 13.31 4.29 8.21
C ASP A 171 11.84 4.02 7.84
N LEU A 172 10.92 4.71 8.52
CA LEU A 172 9.49 4.67 8.21
C LEU A 172 9.18 5.75 7.18
N TYR A 173 8.71 5.33 6.01
CA TYR A 173 8.23 6.19 4.94
C TYR A 173 6.70 6.25 5.01
N ILE A 174 6.14 7.44 5.17
CA ILE A 174 4.70 7.68 5.16
C ILE A 174 4.38 8.60 3.99
N PHE A 175 3.39 8.23 3.19
CA PHE A 175 2.90 9.11 2.13
C PHE A 175 2.02 10.20 2.74
N GLY A 176 2.24 11.45 2.33
CA GLY A 176 1.45 12.61 2.73
C GLY A 176 0.85 13.28 1.51
N TYR A 177 -0.45 13.51 1.55
CA TYR A 177 -1.17 14.34 0.58
C TYR A 177 -1.20 15.77 1.13
N ARG A 178 -0.58 16.72 0.42
CA ARG A 178 -0.70 18.14 0.79
C ARG A 178 -2.07 18.63 0.39
N ILE A 179 -2.88 18.99 1.36
CA ILE A 179 -4.25 19.47 1.17
C ILE A 179 -4.30 20.97 1.44
N LYS A 180 -5.14 21.65 0.69
CA LYS A 180 -5.47 23.07 0.90
C LYS A 180 -6.97 23.27 0.82
N ASP A 181 -7.51 24.02 1.77
CA ASP A 181 -8.89 24.46 1.73
C ASP A 181 -9.08 25.50 0.60
N THR A 182 -10.13 25.34 -0.20
CA THR A 182 -10.41 26.22 -1.34
C THR A 182 -11.20 27.46 -0.93
N HIS A 183 -11.95 27.39 0.18
CA HIS A 183 -12.84 28.46 0.68
C HIS A 183 -13.83 29.01 -0.37
N ASP A 184 -14.17 28.21 -1.38
CA ASP A 184 -15.01 28.60 -2.52
C ASP A 184 -16.50 28.22 -2.35
N GLY A 185 -16.85 27.62 -1.21
CA GLY A 185 -18.21 27.17 -0.90
C GLY A 185 -18.61 25.86 -1.59
N ALA A 186 -17.65 25.14 -2.20
CA ALA A 186 -17.92 23.82 -2.75
C ALA A 186 -18.34 22.80 -1.66
N PRO A 187 -19.10 21.73 -1.99
CA PRO A 187 -19.46 20.68 -1.03
C PRO A 187 -18.24 19.97 -0.40
N PHE A 188 -17.14 19.91 -1.14
CA PHE A 188 -15.84 19.40 -0.69
C PHE A 188 -14.80 20.51 -0.93
N PRO A 189 -14.70 21.48 0.00
CA PRO A 189 -13.93 22.72 -0.22
C PRO A 189 -12.45 22.52 0.07
N PHE A 190 -11.85 21.47 -0.49
CA PHE A 190 -10.45 21.10 -0.33
C PHE A 190 -9.88 20.57 -1.64
N LYS A 191 -8.57 20.72 -1.81
CA LYS A 191 -7.85 20.26 -2.99
C LYS A 191 -6.50 19.68 -2.59
N GLU A 192 -6.12 18.60 -3.27
CA GLU A 192 -4.76 18.09 -3.20
C GLU A 192 -3.80 18.93 -4.05
N MET A 193 -2.74 19.41 -3.39
CA MET A 193 -1.71 20.32 -3.88
C MET A 193 -0.34 19.65 -4.04
N GLY A 194 -0.19 18.42 -3.54
CA GLY A 194 1.09 17.74 -3.46
C GLY A 194 0.99 16.31 -2.98
N ASN A 195 2.00 15.51 -3.33
CA ASN A 195 2.26 14.24 -2.69
C ASN A 195 3.72 14.25 -2.18
N THR A 196 3.93 13.79 -0.96
CA THR A 196 5.21 13.88 -0.26
C THR A 196 5.51 12.57 0.45
N LEU A 197 6.78 12.20 0.57
CA LEU A 197 7.26 11.21 1.53
C LEU A 197 7.66 11.92 2.82
N VAL A 198 7.00 11.61 3.94
CA VAL A 198 7.48 11.91 5.29
C VAL A 198 8.35 10.74 5.73
N VAL A 199 9.61 11.01 6.06
CA VAL A 199 10.60 9.97 6.40
C VAL A 199 11.00 10.13 7.86
N LEU A 200 10.72 9.12 8.66
CA LEU A 200 11.07 9.03 10.07
C LEU A 200 12.27 8.10 10.21
N PRO A 201 13.40 8.53 10.82
CA PRO A 201 14.55 7.67 10.99
C PRO A 201 14.22 6.40 11.76
N GLY A 202 14.82 5.27 11.37
CA GLY A 202 14.63 3.99 12.04
C GLY A 202 14.91 4.06 13.54
N GLY A 203 14.01 3.47 14.33
CA GLY A 203 14.08 3.48 15.80
C GLY A 203 13.73 4.82 16.46
N SER A 204 13.43 5.88 15.69
CA SER A 204 12.93 7.13 16.27
C SER A 204 11.57 6.94 16.96
N GLN A 205 11.30 7.82 17.92
CA GLN A 205 10.07 7.80 18.72
C GLN A 205 9.34 9.14 18.57
N PRO A 206 8.01 9.17 18.74
CA PRO A 206 7.25 10.43 18.77
C PRO A 206 7.87 11.42 19.78
N PRO A 207 7.94 12.72 19.47
CA PRO A 207 7.26 13.40 18.36
C PRO A 207 8.06 13.43 17.04
N PHE A 208 9.08 12.58 16.86
CA PHE A 208 9.87 12.46 15.62
C PHE A 208 10.54 13.75 15.16
N SER A 209 11.27 14.42 16.08
CA SER A 209 11.97 15.68 15.82
C SER A 209 13.03 15.63 14.70
N SER A 210 13.44 14.43 14.28
CA SER A 210 14.45 14.21 13.22
C SER A 210 13.83 13.76 11.89
N GLN A 211 12.51 13.92 11.72
CA GLN A 211 11.84 13.65 10.46
C GLN A 211 12.32 14.57 9.33
N ARG A 212 12.22 14.09 8.09
CA ARG A 212 12.43 14.89 6.88
C ARG A 212 11.33 14.60 5.88
N GLN A 213 11.23 15.45 4.86
CA GLN A 213 10.17 15.37 3.86
C GLN A 213 10.74 15.49 2.46
N VAL A 214 10.20 14.75 1.50
CA VAL A 214 10.64 14.73 0.10
C VAL A 214 9.43 14.82 -0.82
N ASP A 215 9.39 15.83 -1.70
CA ASP A 215 8.34 15.94 -2.70
C ASP A 215 8.37 14.74 -3.67
N ILE A 216 7.20 14.16 -3.93
CA ILE A 216 7.01 13.21 -5.02
C ILE A 216 6.68 14.00 -6.29
N PRO A 217 7.53 13.98 -7.33
CA PRO A 217 7.48 14.97 -8.40
C PRO A 217 6.37 14.72 -9.43
N PHE A 218 5.76 13.53 -9.46
CA PHE A 218 4.81 13.13 -10.50
C PHE A 218 3.58 14.05 -10.58
N PHE A 219 3.21 14.65 -9.44
CA PHE A 219 2.05 15.51 -9.26
C PHE A 219 2.34 17.02 -9.34
N LEU A 220 3.60 17.44 -9.16
CA LEU A 220 3.92 18.86 -8.96
C LEU A 220 3.49 19.72 -10.16
N GLY A 221 2.58 20.67 -9.90
CA GLY A 221 2.08 21.63 -10.90
C GLY A 221 1.01 21.08 -11.87
N LYS A 222 0.45 19.88 -11.60
CA LYS A 222 -0.59 19.26 -12.44
C LYS A 222 -1.90 19.06 -11.66
N SER A 223 -3.00 18.76 -12.36
CA SER A 223 -4.28 18.46 -11.72
C SER A 223 -4.33 17.02 -11.23
N VAL A 224 -4.86 16.78 -10.02
CA VAL A 224 -4.89 15.42 -9.42
C VAL A 224 -5.83 14.51 -10.19
N ASP A 225 -6.88 15.10 -10.75
CA ASP A 225 -7.81 14.36 -11.59
C ASP A 225 -7.18 13.83 -12.87
N SER A 226 -6.13 14.47 -13.39
CA SER A 226 -5.47 14.06 -14.63
C SER A 226 -4.21 13.21 -14.40
N THR A 227 -3.60 13.27 -13.22
CA THR A 227 -2.32 12.59 -12.93
C THR A 227 -2.46 11.50 -11.88
N GLY A 228 -3.33 11.70 -10.90
CA GLY A 228 -3.51 10.83 -9.75
C GLY A 228 -2.42 10.99 -8.71
N SER A 229 -2.64 10.35 -7.57
CA SER A 229 -1.76 10.41 -6.40
C SER A 229 -1.46 9.02 -5.89
N PHE A 230 -0.21 8.81 -5.47
CA PHE A 230 0.31 7.55 -4.97
C PHE A 230 0.34 7.52 -3.44
N GLY A 231 0.43 6.32 -2.88
CA GLY A 231 0.50 6.10 -1.43
C GLY A 231 -0.83 5.75 -0.78
N ALA A 232 -1.85 5.38 -1.56
CA ALA A 232 -3.13 4.95 -1.01
C ALA A 232 -3.09 3.53 -0.44
N GLY A 233 -2.11 2.74 -0.88
CA GLY A 233 -1.79 1.42 -0.36
C GLY A 233 -0.36 1.05 -0.75
N ILE A 234 0.36 0.38 0.15
CA ILE A 234 1.73 -0.07 -0.07
C ILE A 234 1.80 -1.59 0.09
N TYR A 235 2.54 -2.24 -0.80
CA TYR A 235 2.86 -3.66 -0.65
C TYR A 235 4.37 -3.86 -0.77
N VAL A 236 5.00 -4.28 0.33
CA VAL A 236 6.45 -4.50 0.40
C VAL A 236 6.75 -5.97 0.05
N ASN A 237 7.03 -6.25 -1.22
CA ASN A 237 7.28 -7.61 -1.70
C ASN A 237 8.76 -8.02 -1.58
N THR A 238 9.33 -7.85 -0.39
CA THR A 238 10.75 -8.12 -0.13
C THR A 238 10.94 -9.30 0.82
N LYS A 239 12.12 -9.92 0.75
CA LYS A 239 12.48 -11.03 1.65
C LYS A 239 12.55 -10.55 3.10
N GLU A 240 13.07 -9.34 3.31
CA GLU A 240 13.28 -8.73 4.63
C GLU A 240 11.95 -8.44 5.34
N ALA A 241 10.93 -8.00 4.58
CA ALA A 241 9.57 -7.81 5.08
C ALA A 241 8.81 -9.14 5.32
N GLY A 242 9.38 -10.27 4.89
CA GLY A 242 8.78 -11.59 5.07
C GLY A 242 7.67 -11.91 4.08
N ALA A 243 7.68 -11.28 2.89
CA ALA A 243 6.73 -11.59 1.83
C ALA A 243 6.86 -13.07 1.38
N ALA A 244 5.73 -13.66 0.97
CA ALA A 244 5.67 -15.09 0.66
C ALA A 244 6.43 -15.46 -0.62
N ASP A 245 6.35 -14.61 -1.65
CA ASP A 245 7.04 -14.77 -2.94
C ASP A 245 7.72 -13.44 -3.33
N PRO A 246 8.86 -13.12 -2.69
CA PRO A 246 9.48 -11.80 -2.80
C PRO A 246 10.15 -11.59 -4.15
N ASP A 247 9.82 -10.50 -4.83
CA ASP A 247 10.48 -10.04 -6.06
C ASP A 247 11.46 -8.87 -5.82
N GLY A 248 11.51 -8.36 -4.58
CA GLY A 248 12.43 -7.30 -4.16
C GLY A 248 11.92 -5.88 -4.37
N PHE A 249 10.68 -5.69 -4.81
CA PHE A 249 10.08 -4.37 -5.02
C PHE A 249 9.17 -3.94 -3.87
N VAL A 250 9.04 -2.62 -3.71
CA VAL A 250 7.91 -2.00 -3.04
C VAL A 250 6.92 -1.57 -4.11
N TYR A 251 5.67 -1.99 -3.97
CA TYR A 251 4.55 -1.59 -4.80
C TYR A 251 3.81 -0.43 -4.14
N ILE A 252 3.58 0.62 -4.90
CA ILE A 252 2.94 1.86 -4.45
C ILE A 252 1.66 2.04 -5.26
N TYR A 253 0.52 1.86 -4.61
CA TYR A 253 -0.79 2.02 -5.23
C TYR A 253 -1.28 3.45 -5.10
N GLY A 254 -2.05 3.88 -6.10
CA GLY A 254 -2.58 5.22 -6.20
C GLY A 254 -3.93 5.25 -6.88
N ILE A 255 -4.54 6.42 -6.91
CA ILE A 255 -5.83 6.63 -7.55
C ILE A 255 -5.76 7.87 -8.45
N ARG A 256 -6.30 7.77 -9.66
CA ARG A 256 -6.47 8.89 -10.59
C ARG A 256 -7.92 9.16 -10.93
N GLY A 257 -8.22 10.45 -11.03
CA GLY A 257 -9.45 10.93 -11.62
C GLY A 257 -10.70 10.67 -10.80
N GLN A 258 -11.79 11.27 -11.26
CA GLN A 258 -13.10 11.21 -10.61
C GLN A 258 -13.70 9.79 -10.63
N LYS A 259 -13.28 8.95 -11.57
CA LYS A 259 -13.69 7.54 -11.66
C LYS A 259 -12.92 6.62 -10.69
N LYS A 260 -11.96 7.16 -9.94
CA LYS A 260 -11.10 6.43 -9.02
C LYS A 260 -10.37 5.26 -9.69
N GLU A 261 -9.68 5.56 -10.79
CA GLU A 261 -8.88 4.57 -11.52
C GLU A 261 -7.68 4.13 -10.67
N LEU A 262 -7.48 2.82 -10.52
CA LEU A 262 -6.33 2.27 -9.80
C LEU A 262 -5.05 2.50 -10.60
N MET A 263 -4.02 2.99 -9.92
CA MET A 263 -2.67 3.11 -10.42
C MET A 263 -1.74 2.23 -9.59
N VAL A 264 -0.65 1.77 -10.19
CA VAL A 264 0.42 1.09 -9.45
C VAL A 264 1.78 1.48 -10.02
N ALA A 265 2.68 1.81 -9.12
CA ALA A 265 4.10 1.95 -9.37
C ALA A 265 4.87 0.91 -8.55
N ARG A 266 6.11 0.64 -8.93
CA ARG A 266 7.05 -0.15 -8.12
C ARG A 266 8.45 0.44 -8.17
N VAL A 267 9.22 0.21 -7.13
CA VAL A 267 10.62 0.64 -7.04
C VAL A 267 11.39 -0.25 -6.07
N GLY A 268 12.70 -0.39 -6.29
CA GLY A 268 13.57 -1.05 -5.31
C GLY A 268 13.64 -0.23 -4.01
N PRO A 269 13.54 -0.85 -2.83
CA PRO A 269 13.44 -0.13 -1.55
C PRO A 269 14.66 0.78 -1.26
N ALA A 270 15.85 0.38 -1.70
CA ALA A 270 17.08 1.17 -1.53
C ALA A 270 17.06 2.51 -2.30
N VAL A 271 16.25 2.60 -3.35
CA VAL A 271 16.17 3.76 -4.27
C VAL A 271 14.77 4.38 -4.31
N ILE A 272 13.97 4.20 -3.25
CA ILE A 272 12.61 4.75 -3.12
C ILE A 272 12.50 6.26 -3.38
N GLU A 273 13.55 7.03 -3.09
CA GLU A 273 13.61 8.48 -3.32
C GLU A 273 14.21 8.88 -4.67
N ASP A 274 14.75 7.94 -5.45
CA ASP A 274 15.17 8.18 -6.82
C ASP A 274 13.97 7.94 -7.75
N PHE A 275 13.17 9.01 -7.93
CA PHE A 275 11.93 8.96 -8.69
C PHE A 275 12.11 8.58 -10.18
N ALA A 276 13.32 8.65 -10.72
CA ALA A 276 13.62 8.17 -12.08
C ALA A 276 13.77 6.64 -12.17
N GLN A 277 13.87 5.94 -11.02
CA GLN A 277 13.88 4.47 -10.96
C GLN A 277 12.49 3.88 -10.74
N TRP A 278 11.47 4.71 -10.55
CA TRP A 278 10.11 4.23 -10.39
C TRP A 278 9.60 3.69 -11.72
N GLU A 279 9.00 2.52 -11.66
CA GLU A 279 8.34 1.87 -12.79
C GLU A 279 6.82 1.93 -12.60
N PHE A 280 6.08 2.29 -13.63
CA PHE A 280 4.64 2.44 -13.63
C PHE A 280 4.01 1.39 -14.53
N TYR A 281 2.94 0.76 -14.06
CA TYR A 281 2.20 -0.21 -14.86
C TYR A 281 1.21 0.51 -15.79
N ASP A 282 1.33 0.26 -17.09
CA ASP A 282 0.50 0.92 -18.13
C ASP A 282 -0.73 0.09 -18.55
N GLY A 283 -0.95 -1.07 -17.95
CA GLY A 283 -1.98 -2.03 -18.34
C GLY A 283 -1.43 -3.25 -19.09
N ASN A 284 -0.25 -3.12 -19.72
CA ASN A 284 0.42 -4.18 -20.48
C ASN A 284 1.79 -4.57 -19.88
N GLY A 285 2.50 -3.61 -19.28
CA GLY A 285 3.83 -3.82 -18.73
C GLY A 285 4.31 -2.67 -17.84
N TRP A 286 5.57 -2.78 -17.41
CA TRP A 286 6.25 -1.80 -16.56
C TRP A 286 7.04 -0.81 -17.42
N THR A 287 6.85 0.49 -17.16
CA THR A 287 7.50 1.59 -17.89
C THR A 287 8.18 2.54 -16.91
N LYS A 288 9.34 3.09 -17.24
CA LYS A 288 10.00 4.09 -16.39
C LYS A 288 9.34 5.47 -16.57
N GLY A 289 9.26 6.21 -15.47
CA GLY A 289 8.78 7.61 -15.44
C GLY A 289 9.73 8.62 -16.04
#